data_AF-A0A7Z9VCF8-F1
#
_entry.id   AF-A0A7Z9VCF8-F1
#
_cell.length_a   1.000
_cell.length_b   1.000
_cell.length_c   1.000
_cell.angle_alpha   90.00
_cell.angle_beta   90.00
_cell.angle_gamma   90.00
#
_symmetry.space_group_name_H-M   'P 1'
#
loop_
_entity.id
_entity.type
_entity.pdbx_description
1 polymer ?
#
loop_
_entity_poly.entity_id
_entity_poly.type
_entity_poly.pdbx_seq_one_letter_code
_entity_poly.pdbx_strand_id
1 'polypeptide(L)'
;MKRYKAYDPPEYQQWQPDPEVMATYHQRIEEQELAASVKDLGAEGLKRLYQGLIRARLHDISLKRWVKTGVITKAWLGCGEEAVTVGACHALQSGDVVGPMIRNAAATF
;
A
#
# COMPACT_ATOMS: atom_id res chain seq x y z
N MET A 1 -2.50 -8.17 -0.47
CA MET A 1 -2.79 -7.95 0.97
C MET A 1 -4.08 -8.64 1.35
N LYS A 2 -4.19 -9.18 2.59
CA LYS A 2 -5.44 -9.84 3.04
C LYS A 2 -6.57 -8.82 3.20
N ARG A 3 -7.73 -9.13 2.61
CA ARG A 3 -8.97 -8.34 2.76
C ARG A 3 -9.66 -8.72 4.08
N TYR A 4 -10.20 -7.73 4.76
CA TYR A 4 -10.96 -7.87 6.00
C TYR A 4 -12.29 -7.14 5.86
N LYS A 5 -13.36 -7.90 5.57
CA LYS A 5 -14.71 -7.38 5.31
C LYS A 5 -15.19 -6.34 6.35
N ALA A 6 -14.84 -6.54 7.62
CA ALA A 6 -15.25 -5.65 8.71
C ALA A 6 -14.58 -4.26 8.68
N TYR A 7 -13.44 -4.13 8.02
CA TYR A 7 -12.57 -2.94 8.05
C TYR A 7 -12.29 -2.36 6.66
N ASP A 8 -12.64 -3.07 5.59
CA ASP A 8 -12.46 -2.60 4.23
C ASP A 8 -13.65 -1.76 3.74
N PRO A 9 -13.39 -0.77 2.86
CA PRO A 9 -14.45 -0.08 2.14
C PRO A 9 -15.40 -1.08 1.46
N PRO A 10 -16.74 -0.90 1.56
CA PRO A 10 -17.71 -1.79 0.94
C PRO A 10 -17.47 -2.00 -0.56
N GLU A 11 -17.01 -0.96 -1.25
CA GLU A 11 -16.74 -0.95 -2.70
C GLU A 11 -15.63 -1.95 -3.08
N TYR A 12 -14.68 -2.22 -2.17
CA TYR A 12 -13.59 -3.16 -2.42
C TYR A 12 -13.98 -4.62 -2.15
N GLN A 13 -15.11 -4.87 -1.49
CA GLN A 13 -15.58 -6.22 -1.21
C GLN A 13 -16.14 -6.91 -2.45
N GLN A 14 -16.78 -6.14 -3.33
CA GLN A 14 -17.38 -6.61 -4.57
C GLN A 14 -16.54 -6.26 -5.80
N TRP A 15 -15.34 -5.72 -5.60
CA TRP A 15 -14.44 -5.38 -6.69
C TRP A 15 -14.13 -6.60 -7.55
N GLN A 16 -14.27 -6.42 -8.86
CA GLN A 16 -13.84 -7.36 -9.88
C GLN A 16 -12.69 -6.74 -10.68
N PRO A 17 -11.68 -7.53 -11.07
CA PRO A 17 -10.60 -7.04 -11.90
C PRO A 17 -11.14 -6.64 -13.28
N ASP A 18 -10.72 -5.48 -13.76
CA ASP A 18 -10.86 -5.13 -15.17
C ASP A 18 -9.82 -5.94 -15.97
N PRO A 19 -10.23 -6.81 -16.91
CA PRO A 19 -9.29 -7.69 -17.61
C PRO A 19 -8.24 -6.94 -18.44
N GLU A 20 -8.61 -5.81 -19.04
CA GLU A 20 -7.70 -5.03 -19.88
C GLU A 20 -6.65 -4.34 -19.01
N VAL A 21 -7.09 -3.70 -17.92
CA VAL A 21 -6.17 -3.06 -16.95
C VAL A 21 -5.21 -4.09 -16.35
N MET A 22 -5.70 -5.27 -15.98
CA MET A 22 -4.84 -6.32 -15.44
C MET A 22 -3.82 -6.81 -16.47
N ALA A 23 -4.23 -7.00 -17.73
CA ALA A 23 -3.33 -7.41 -18.80
C ALA A 23 -2.22 -6.36 -19.04
N THR A 24 -2.59 -5.08 -19.14
CA THR A 24 -1.62 -3.97 -19.29
C THR A 24 -0.69 -3.89 -18.09
N TYR A 25 -1.20 -4.04 -16.87
CA TYR A 25 -0.38 -4.05 -15.66
C TYR A 25 0.64 -5.21 -15.68
N HIS A 26 0.21 -6.43 -16.01
CA HIS A 26 1.10 -7.59 -16.10
C HIS A 26 2.19 -7.40 -17.14
N GLN A 27 1.84 -6.90 -18.33
CA GLN A 27 2.83 -6.58 -19.37
C GLN A 27 3.86 -5.56 -18.88
N ARG A 28 3.41 -4.51 -18.16
CA ARG A 28 4.28 -3.44 -17.67
C ARG A 28 5.27 -3.93 -16.62
N ILE A 29 4.84 -4.76 -15.66
CA ILE A 29 5.73 -5.22 -14.58
C ILE A 29 6.78 -6.24 -15.05
N GLU A 30 6.57 -6.86 -16.21
CA GLU A 30 7.52 -7.80 -16.82
C GLU A 30 8.61 -7.11 -17.65
N GLU A 31 8.50 -5.80 -17.89
CA GLU A 31 9.53 -5.05 -18.58
C GLU A 31 10.88 -5.17 -17.87
N GLN A 32 11.95 -5.37 -18.64
CA GLN A 32 13.26 -5.77 -18.13
C GLN A 32 13.83 -4.77 -17.10
N GLU A 33 13.64 -3.48 -17.31
CA GLU A 33 14.10 -2.43 -16.40
C GLU A 33 13.39 -2.52 -15.04
N LEU A 34 12.07 -2.67 -15.03
CA LEU A 34 11.27 -2.82 -13.82
C LEU A 34 11.62 -4.13 -13.10
N ALA A 35 11.69 -5.24 -13.83
CA ALA A 35 12.05 -6.54 -13.28
C ALA A 35 13.46 -6.53 -12.65
N ALA A 36 14.43 -5.87 -13.29
CA ALA A 36 15.78 -5.70 -12.75
C ALA A 36 15.76 -4.87 -11.47
N SER A 37 15.05 -3.72 -11.45
CA SER A 37 14.97 -2.85 -10.27
C SER A 37 14.43 -3.57 -9.03
N VAL A 38 13.42 -4.45 -9.20
CA VAL A 38 12.85 -5.25 -8.12
C VAL A 38 13.83 -6.32 -7.65
N LYS A 39 14.57 -6.94 -8.59
CA LYS A 39 15.58 -7.95 -8.27
C LYS A 39 16.75 -7.37 -7.47
N ASP A 40 17.16 -6.15 -7.79
CA ASP A 40 18.27 -5.46 -7.14
C ASP A 40 17.99 -5.12 -5.66
N LEU A 41 16.73 -5.09 -5.24
CA LEU A 41 16.35 -4.98 -3.82
C LEU A 41 16.89 -6.14 -2.98
N GLY A 42 17.06 -7.32 -3.59
CA GLY A 42 17.44 -8.55 -2.90
C GLY A 42 16.41 -9.02 -1.85
N ALA A 43 16.70 -10.14 -1.19
CA ALA A 43 15.78 -10.74 -0.23
C ALA A 43 15.43 -9.82 0.95
N GLU A 44 16.41 -9.10 1.50
CA GLU A 44 16.18 -8.20 2.63
C GLU A 44 15.44 -6.93 2.23
N GLY A 45 15.67 -6.38 1.03
CA GLY A 45 14.89 -5.24 0.52
C GLY A 45 13.43 -5.63 0.30
N LEU A 46 13.17 -6.77 -0.33
CA LEU A 46 11.81 -7.30 -0.51
C LEU A 46 11.11 -7.55 0.83
N LYS A 47 11.82 -8.08 1.82
CA LYS A 47 11.29 -8.28 3.17
C LYS A 47 10.92 -6.96 3.85
N ARG A 48 11.79 -5.94 3.78
CA ARG A 48 11.49 -4.59 4.31
C ARG A 48 10.30 -3.95 3.62
N LEU A 49 10.23 -4.05 2.29
CA LEU A 49 9.09 -3.58 1.51
C LEU A 49 7.80 -4.25 2.01
N TYR A 50 7.80 -5.58 2.12
CA TYR A 50 6.64 -6.33 2.59
C TYR A 50 6.25 -6.00 4.04
N GLN A 51 7.22 -5.80 4.93
CA GLN A 51 6.99 -5.32 6.30
C GLN A 51 6.29 -3.96 6.31
N GLY A 52 6.73 -3.03 5.45
CA GLY A 52 6.08 -1.73 5.28
C GLY A 52 4.63 -1.87 4.82
N LEU A 53 4.35 -2.72 3.83
CA LEU A 53 2.98 -3.00 3.37
C LEU A 53 2.09 -3.53 4.49
N ILE A 54 2.59 -4.50 5.26
CA ILE A 54 1.85 -5.05 6.40
C ILE A 54 1.60 -3.99 7.46
N ARG A 55 2.61 -3.18 7.79
CA ARG A 55 2.49 -2.14 8.81
C ARG A 55 1.45 -1.09 8.41
N ALA A 56 1.49 -0.60 7.16
CA ALA A 56 0.49 0.30 6.60
C ALA A 56 -0.92 -0.29 6.73
N ARG A 57 -1.08 -1.57 6.38
CA ARG A 57 -2.36 -2.25 6.47
C ARG A 57 -2.88 -2.41 7.90
N LEU A 58 -2.02 -2.82 8.84
CA LEU A 58 -2.39 -3.00 10.24
C LEU A 58 -2.73 -1.67 10.91
N HIS A 59 -2.02 -0.60 10.54
CA HIS A 59 -2.33 0.75 10.96
C HIS A 59 -3.75 1.15 10.55
N ASP A 60 -4.10 0.99 9.28
CA ASP A 60 -5.44 1.34 8.77
C ASP A 60 -6.57 0.52 9.40
N ILE A 61 -6.36 -0.79 9.59
CA ILE A 61 -7.31 -1.65 10.29
C ILE A 61 -7.52 -1.16 11.73
N SER A 62 -6.46 -0.76 12.41
CA SER A 62 -6.52 -0.26 13.79
C SER A 62 -7.30 1.05 13.87
N LEU A 63 -7.02 2.00 12.96
CA LEU A 63 -7.77 3.25 12.88
C LEU A 63 -9.25 3.00 12.57
N LYS A 64 -9.55 2.12 11.61
CA LYS A 64 -10.95 1.78 11.30
C LYS A 64 -11.66 1.14 12.47
N ARG A 65 -10.97 0.28 13.24
CA ARG A 65 -11.52 -0.29 14.48
C ARG A 65 -11.87 0.82 15.48
N TRP A 66 -10.99 1.78 15.70
CA TRP A 66 -11.24 2.92 16.60
C TRP A 66 -12.41 3.79 16.17
N VAL A 67 -12.56 4.05 14.86
CA VAL A 67 -13.74 4.72 14.32
C VAL A 67 -15.01 3.94 14.64
N LYS A 68 -15.02 2.62 14.43
CA LYS A 68 -16.19 1.77 14.68
C LYS A 68 -16.55 1.65 16.16
N THR A 69 -15.57 1.76 17.06
CA THR A 69 -15.77 1.66 18.51
C THR A 69 -15.90 3.02 19.20
N GLY A 70 -15.92 4.13 18.45
CA GLY A 70 -16.10 5.47 18.99
C GLY A 70 -14.88 6.05 19.74
N VAL A 71 -13.69 5.46 19.57
CA VAL A 71 -12.44 5.99 20.16
C VAL A 71 -11.99 7.26 19.43
N ILE A 72 -12.18 7.30 18.10
CA ILE A 72 -12.00 8.48 17.26
C ILE A 72 -13.21 8.66 16.35
N THR A 73 -13.44 9.88 15.86
CA THR A 73 -14.63 10.18 15.03
C THR A 73 -14.44 9.84 13.55
N LYS A 74 -13.22 9.96 13.02
CA LYS A 74 -12.94 9.76 11.59
C LYS A 74 -11.49 9.35 11.35
N ALA A 75 -11.28 8.57 10.29
CA ALA A 75 -9.96 8.25 9.74
C ALA A 75 -10.06 8.18 8.20
N TRP A 76 -8.99 8.58 7.53
CA TRP A 76 -8.80 8.39 6.09
C TRP A 76 -7.82 7.23 5.89
N LEU A 77 -8.22 6.23 5.13
CA LEU A 77 -7.48 4.98 4.99
C LEU A 77 -6.84 4.91 3.59
N GLY A 78 -5.62 4.39 3.53
CA GLY A 78 -4.90 4.05 2.30
C GLY A 78 -5.03 2.57 1.90
N CYS A 79 -6.06 1.88 2.39
CA CYS A 79 -6.37 0.49 2.01
C CYS A 79 -6.38 0.32 0.49
N GLY A 80 -5.60 -0.64 -0.04
CA GLY A 80 -5.45 -0.87 -1.48
C GLY A 80 -4.40 0.01 -2.16
N GLU A 81 -3.89 1.03 -1.48
CA GLU A 81 -2.88 1.98 -1.96
C GLU A 81 -1.55 1.81 -1.19
N GLU A 82 -1.39 0.73 -0.40
CA GLU A 82 -0.23 0.53 0.47
C GLU A 82 1.07 0.51 -0.33
N ALA A 83 1.06 -0.18 -1.49
CA ALA A 83 2.23 -0.29 -2.35
C ALA A 83 2.65 1.03 -2.99
N VAL A 84 1.70 1.91 -3.29
CA VAL A 84 1.98 3.23 -3.86
C VAL A 84 2.77 4.07 -2.86
N THR A 85 2.33 4.10 -1.61
CA THR A 85 3.01 4.90 -0.58
C THR A 85 4.33 4.27 -0.16
N VAL A 86 4.30 2.99 0.25
CA VAL A 86 5.49 2.30 0.81
C VAL A 86 6.55 2.10 -0.26
N GLY A 87 6.17 1.72 -1.49
CA GLY A 87 7.11 1.54 -2.59
C GLY A 87 7.82 2.83 -2.97
N ALA A 88 7.08 3.94 -3.10
CA ALA A 88 7.67 5.24 -3.37
C ALA A 88 8.63 5.66 -2.25
N CYS A 89 8.23 5.51 -0.98
CA CYS A 89 9.08 5.87 0.15
C CYS A 89 10.34 5.01 0.26
N HIS A 90 10.26 3.74 -0.12
CA HIS A 90 11.41 2.84 -0.15
C HIS A 90 12.45 3.22 -1.21
N ALA A 91 12.04 3.92 -2.27
CA ALA A 91 12.93 4.38 -3.34
C ALA A 91 13.62 5.73 -3.06
N LEU A 92 13.22 6.43 -1.98
CA LEU A 92 13.77 7.73 -1.63
C LEU A 92 15.24 7.64 -1.20
N GLN A 93 15.96 8.71 -1.47
CA GLN A 93 17.35 8.91 -1.10
C GLN A 93 17.48 9.93 0.04
N SER A 94 18.69 10.01 0.61
CA SER A 94 19.00 10.99 1.64
C SER A 94 18.80 12.41 1.11
N GLY A 95 17.91 13.18 1.75
CA GLY A 95 17.59 14.55 1.37
C GLY A 95 16.30 14.68 0.56
N ASP A 96 15.71 13.58 0.10
CA ASP A 96 14.38 13.61 -0.52
C ASP A 96 13.31 13.98 0.52
N VAL A 97 12.31 14.75 0.08
CA VAL A 97 11.24 15.27 0.93
C VAL A 97 9.89 14.75 0.44
N VAL A 98 9.08 14.23 1.37
CA VAL A 98 7.73 13.75 1.07
C VAL A 98 6.70 14.74 1.63
N GLY A 99 5.76 15.15 0.77
CA GLY A 99 4.54 15.85 1.17
C GLY A 99 3.33 14.91 1.13
N PRO A 100 3.09 14.10 2.18
CA PRO A 100 2.03 13.11 2.15
C PRO A 100 0.64 13.75 2.19
N MET A 101 -0.31 13.14 1.49
CA MET A 101 -1.72 13.48 1.59
C MET A 101 -2.43 12.56 2.58
N ILE A 102 -3.73 12.80 2.81
CA ILE A 102 -4.56 12.15 3.83
C ILE A 102 -4.63 10.62 3.76
N ARG A 103 -4.15 9.96 2.69
CA ARG A 103 -4.12 8.50 2.53
C ARG A 103 -2.72 7.88 2.61
N ASN A 104 -1.68 8.71 2.82
CA ASN A 104 -0.29 8.29 2.75
C ASN A 104 0.37 8.21 4.14
N ALA A 105 -0.37 7.82 5.17
CA ALA A 105 0.16 7.73 6.53
C ALA A 105 1.44 6.86 6.62
N ALA A 106 1.55 5.83 5.76
CA ALA A 106 2.73 4.97 5.67
C ALA A 106 4.03 5.69 5.24
N ALA A 107 3.95 6.92 4.72
CA ALA A 107 5.14 7.74 4.45
C ALA A 107 5.83 8.24 5.74
N THR A 108 5.17 8.12 6.89
CA THR A 108 5.66 8.66 8.16
C THR A 108 6.34 7.62 9.05
N PHE A 109 6.39 6.34 8.63
CA PHE A 109 6.86 5.27 9.50
C PHE A 109 7.49 4.06 8.81
#